data_AF-A0A409XVL8-F1
#
_entry.id   AF-A0A409XVL8-F1
#
_cell.length_a   1.000
_cell.length_b   1.000
_cell.length_c   1.000
_cell.angle_alpha   90.00
_cell.angle_beta   90.00
_cell.angle_gamma   90.00
#
_symmetry.space_group_name_H-M   'P 1'
#
loop_
_entity.id
_entity.type
_entity.pdbx_description
1 polymer ?
#
loop_
_entity_poly.entity_id
_entity_poly.type
_entity_poly.pdbx_seq_one_letter_code
_entity_poly.pdbx_strand_id
1 'polypeptide(L)'
;MPHLLRRITSSFTRNSETNLLETPIFDTPLTDQTIEELETLQRDILIKYNKTIDQKETANQNYRPAAAKLAHHQGRSLCLKLNRVKQELYRRLPLTAKVVKKVKSFYL
;
A
#
# COMPACT_ATOMS: atom_id res chain seq x y z
N MET A 1 28.56 41.21 -1.81
CA MET A 1 27.41 41.60 -0.95
C MET A 1 26.24 40.69 -1.26
N PRO A 2 25.65 39.96 -0.28
CA PRO A 2 24.88 38.75 -0.56
C PRO A 2 23.44 38.82 -0.03
N HIS A 3 22.42 39.23 -0.79
CA HIS A 3 21.03 39.07 -0.35
C HIS A 3 20.05 38.88 -1.51
N LEU A 4 19.98 37.67 -2.07
CA LEU A 4 18.86 37.23 -2.90
C LEU A 4 18.42 35.80 -2.53
N LEU A 5 18.50 35.47 -1.24
CA LEU A 5 17.85 34.30 -0.63
C LEU A 5 16.72 34.76 0.29
N ARG A 6 15.69 35.39 -0.28
CA ARG A 6 14.48 35.71 0.48
C ARG A 6 13.26 35.64 -0.42
N ARG A 7 12.39 34.68 -0.12
CA ARG A 7 11.00 34.50 -0.59
C ARG A 7 10.78 33.85 -1.95
N ILE A 8 10.93 32.53 -1.98
CA ILE A 8 9.89 31.65 -2.58
C ILE A 8 9.49 30.58 -1.55
N THR A 9 9.34 30.97 -0.29
CA THR A 9 8.74 30.16 0.78
C THR A 9 7.26 30.54 1.02
N SER A 10 6.63 31.20 0.06
CA SER A 10 5.31 31.83 0.23
C SER A 10 4.18 31.21 -0.62
N SER A 11 4.26 29.91 -0.88
CA SER A 11 3.10 29.13 -1.37
C SER A 11 2.83 27.88 -0.53
N PHE A 12 3.51 27.72 0.61
CA PHE A 12 3.26 26.66 1.59
C PHE A 12 2.33 27.11 2.73
N THR A 13 1.35 27.96 2.43
CA THR A 13 0.27 28.27 3.36
C THR A 13 -1.05 27.76 2.82
N ARG A 14 -1.46 26.65 3.42
CA ARG A 14 -2.81 26.47 3.94
C ARG A 14 -3.90 26.16 2.92
N ASN A 15 -3.85 24.94 2.38
CA ASN A 15 -5.07 24.15 2.21
C ASN A 15 -5.16 23.17 3.39
N SER A 16 -5.46 23.73 4.57
CA SER A 16 -5.83 22.97 5.76
C SER A 16 -7.27 22.51 5.62
N GLU A 17 -7.54 21.61 4.66
CA GLU A 17 -8.90 21.09 4.47
C GLU A 17 -8.92 19.77 3.68
N THR A 18 -8.18 18.75 4.13
CA THR A 18 -8.55 17.34 3.90
C THR A 18 -7.88 16.45 4.95
N ASN A 19 -8.18 16.65 6.23
CA ASN A 19 -7.98 15.63 7.28
C ASN A 19 -9.10 14.55 7.24
N LEU A 20 -9.69 14.29 6.07
CA LEU A 20 -10.82 13.37 5.89
C LEU A 20 -10.44 12.07 5.16
N LEU A 21 -9.15 11.83 4.86
CA LEU A 21 -8.71 10.67 4.08
C LEU A 21 -7.52 9.92 4.71
N GLU A 22 -7.39 9.92 6.04
CA GLU A 22 -6.78 8.79 6.72
C GLU A 22 -7.85 7.75 7.05
N THR A 23 -8.69 7.38 6.07
CA THR A 23 -9.33 6.07 6.17
C THR A 23 -8.18 5.07 6.28
N PRO A 24 -8.10 4.29 7.37
CA PRO A 24 -6.97 3.41 7.56
C PRO A 24 -6.89 2.49 6.36
N ILE A 25 -5.68 2.38 5.79
CA ILE A 25 -5.45 1.63 4.55
C ILE A 25 -5.91 0.17 4.69
N PHE A 26 -5.93 -0.34 5.93
CA PHE A 26 -6.52 -1.60 6.34
C PHE A 26 -7.46 -1.37 7.52
N ASP A 27 -8.54 -2.15 7.59
CA ASP A 27 -9.49 -2.09 8.72
C ASP A 27 -8.87 -2.64 10.02
N THR A 28 -7.88 -3.54 9.88
CA THR A 28 -7.09 -4.09 11.00
C THR A 28 -5.59 -3.81 10.81
N PRO A 29 -4.84 -3.56 11.90
CA PRO A 29 -3.39 -3.39 11.82
C PRO A 29 -2.73 -4.66 11.27
N LEU A 30 -1.83 -4.50 10.29
CA LEU A 30 -1.08 -5.65 9.75
C LEU A 30 -0.18 -6.32 10.80
N THR A 31 0.18 -5.61 11.87
CA THR A 31 0.98 -6.12 12.98
C THR A 31 0.27 -7.22 13.76
N ASP A 32 -1.05 -7.20 13.81
CA ASP A 32 -1.84 -8.07 14.68
C ASP A 32 -2.31 -9.33 13.93
N GLN A 33 -2.16 -9.33 12.60
CA GLN A 33 -2.53 -10.46 11.75
C GLN A 33 -1.50 -11.59 11.83
N THR A 34 -1.87 -12.82 11.47
CA THR A 34 -0.91 -13.93 11.31
C THR A 34 -0.22 -13.92 9.93
N ILE A 35 0.82 -14.74 9.72
CA ILE A 35 1.44 -14.88 8.38
C ILE A 35 0.41 -15.40 7.35
N GLU A 36 -0.41 -16.37 7.74
CA GLU A 36 -1.45 -16.95 6.88
C GLU A 36 -2.54 -15.93 6.51
N GLU A 37 -2.95 -15.09 7.47
CA GLU A 37 -3.87 -13.97 7.21
C GLU A 37 -3.26 -12.95 6.26
N LEU A 38 -1.97 -12.62 6.41
CA LEU A 38 -1.27 -11.72 5.50
C LEU A 38 -1.14 -12.31 4.08
N GLU A 39 -0.89 -13.61 3.95
CA GLU A 39 -0.87 -14.30 2.65
C GLU A 39 -2.25 -14.31 1.99
N THR A 40 -3.30 -14.56 2.78
CA THR A 40 -4.69 -14.52 2.33
C THR A 40 -5.05 -13.11 1.86
N LEU A 41 -4.71 -12.10 2.67
CA LEU A 41 -4.92 -10.69 2.33
C LEU A 41 -4.15 -10.29 1.06
N GLN A 42 -2.92 -10.79 0.88
CA GLN A 42 -2.15 -10.57 -0.34
C GLN A 42 -2.89 -11.14 -1.57
N ARG A 43 -3.42 -12.37 -1.48
CA ARG A 43 -4.18 -13.00 -2.57
C ARG A 43 -5.45 -12.20 -2.89
N ASP A 44 -6.20 -11.78 -1.88
CA ASP A 44 -7.42 -11.00 -2.05
C ASP A 44 -7.16 -9.65 -2.72
N ILE A 45 -6.07 -8.97 -2.33
CA ILE A 45 -5.66 -7.72 -2.96
C ILE A 45 -5.31 -7.94 -4.43
N LEU A 46 -4.60 -9.02 -4.76
CA LEU A 46 -4.26 -9.37 -6.14
C LEU A 46 -5.50 -9.65 -7.00
N ILE A 47 -6.46 -10.41 -6.47
CA ILE A 47 -7.73 -10.71 -7.15
C ILE A 47 -8.49 -9.39 -7.44
N LYS A 48 -8.63 -8.53 -6.43
CA LYS A 48 -9.27 -7.21 -6.59
C LYS A 48 -8.51 -6.33 -7.60
N TYR A 49 -7.19 -6.37 -7.60
CA TYR A 49 -6.36 -5.57 -8.50
C TYR A 49 -6.57 -5.99 -9.95
N ASN A 50 -6.53 -7.28 -10.26
CA ASN A 50 -6.77 -7.80 -11.61
C ASN A 50 -8.16 -7.40 -12.10
N LYS A 51 -9.19 -7.60 -11.27
CA LYS A 51 -10.56 -7.15 -11.59
C LYS A 51 -10.62 -5.65 -11.89
N THR A 52 -9.85 -4.84 -11.16
CA THR A 52 -9.81 -3.38 -11.37
C THR A 52 -9.11 -3.02 -12.69
N ILE A 53 -8.10 -3.79 -13.11
CA ILE A 53 -7.48 -3.64 -14.43
C ILE A 53 -8.51 -3.94 -15.52
N ASP A 54 -9.22 -5.07 -15.43
CA ASP A 54 -10.24 -5.46 -16.40
C ASP A 54 -11.35 -4.40 -16.50
N GLN A 55 -11.77 -3.83 -15.36
CA GLN A 55 -12.73 -2.73 -15.32
C GLN A 55 -12.20 -1.47 -16.00
N LYS A 56 -10.92 -1.13 -15.80
CA LYS A 56 -10.30 0.02 -16.46
C LYS A 56 -10.24 -0.19 -17.97
N GLU A 57 -9.85 -1.38 -18.42
CA GLU A 57 -9.80 -1.72 -19.84
C GLU A 57 -11.19 -1.66 -20.47
N THR A 58 -12.18 -2.27 -19.82
CA THR A 58 -13.59 -2.21 -20.24
C THR A 58 -14.09 -0.78 -20.32
N ALA A 59 -13.76 0.07 -19.34
CA ALA A 59 -14.16 1.48 -19.35
C ALA A 59 -13.49 2.26 -20.50
N ASN A 60 -12.23 1.96 -20.82
CA ASN A 60 -11.54 2.56 -21.97
C ASN A 60 -12.19 2.15 -23.30
N GLN A 61 -12.49 0.85 -23.48
CA GLN A 61 -13.16 0.33 -24.67
C GLN A 61 -14.54 0.97 -24.88
N ASN A 62 -15.25 1.26 -23.79
CA ASN A 62 -16.57 1.90 -23.83
C ASN A 62 -16.52 3.45 -23.86
N TYR A 63 -15.35 4.07 -24.06
CA TYR A 63 -15.16 5.52 -24.05
C TYR A 63 -15.72 6.20 -22.78
N ARG A 64 -15.56 5.58 -21.61
CA ARG A 64 -15.99 6.09 -20.30
C ARG A 64 -14.81 6.61 -19.47
N PRO A 65 -14.31 7.83 -19.72
CA PRO A 65 -13.08 8.34 -19.11
C PRO A 65 -13.15 8.47 -17.59
N ALA A 66 -14.31 8.86 -17.04
CA ALA A 66 -14.49 8.96 -15.59
C ALA A 66 -14.36 7.60 -14.88
N ALA A 67 -14.94 6.55 -15.46
CA ALA A 67 -14.87 5.19 -14.93
C ALA A 67 -13.44 4.62 -15.04
N ALA A 68 -12.75 4.86 -16.16
CA ALA A 68 -11.35 4.46 -16.33
C ALA A 68 -10.42 5.17 -15.32
N LYS A 69 -10.65 6.47 -15.06
CA LYS A 69 -9.92 7.23 -14.07
C LYS A 69 -10.17 6.71 -12.65
N LEU A 70 -11.42 6.38 -12.32
CA LEU A 70 -11.77 5.79 -11.04
C LEU A 70 -11.06 4.44 -10.83
N ALA A 71 -11.16 3.53 -11.80
CA ALA A 71 -10.48 2.24 -11.74
C ALA A 71 -8.96 2.39 -11.64
N HIS A 72 -8.37 3.38 -12.32
CA HIS A 72 -6.96 3.68 -12.17
C HIS A 72 -6.57 4.09 -10.74
N HIS A 73 -7.35 4.97 -10.10
CA HIS A 73 -7.10 5.37 -8.71
C HIS A 73 -7.29 4.19 -7.74
N GLN A 74 -8.31 3.35 -7.95
CA GLN A 74 -8.53 2.13 -7.18
C GLN A 74 -7.35 1.17 -7.31
N GLY A 75 -6.86 0.92 -8.54
CA GLY A 75 -5.70 0.06 -8.78
C GLY A 75 -4.44 0.58 -8.09
N ARG A 76 -4.20 1.90 -8.11
CA ARG A 76 -3.07 2.52 -7.38
C ARG A 76 -3.17 2.30 -5.87
N SER A 77 -4.37 2.44 -5.30
CA SER A 77 -4.62 2.17 -3.88
C SER A 77 -4.33 0.71 -3.52
N LEU A 78 -4.80 -0.24 -4.35
CA LEU A 78 -4.54 -1.67 -4.16
C LEU A 78 -3.04 -2.01 -4.24
N CYS A 79 -2.29 -1.40 -5.16
CA CYS A 79 -0.83 -1.55 -5.21
C CYS A 79 -0.14 -1.08 -3.92
N LEU A 80 -0.58 0.05 -3.36
CA LEU A 80 -0.03 0.56 -2.09
C LEU A 80 -0.34 -0.41 -0.93
N LYS A 81 -1.57 -0.95 -0.89
CA LYS A 81 -1.94 -2.00 0.08
C LYS A 81 -1.05 -3.22 -0.08
N LEU A 82 -0.91 -3.74 -1.29
CA LEU A 82 -0.09 -4.91 -1.60
C LEU A 82 1.36 -4.74 -1.15
N ASN A 83 1.95 -3.58 -1.40
CA ASN A 83 3.33 -3.29 -1.01
C ASN A 83 3.52 -3.33 0.52
N ARG A 84 2.55 -2.82 1.28
CA ARG A 84 2.59 -2.89 2.76
C ARG A 84 2.48 -4.32 3.28
N VAL A 85 1.56 -5.11 2.73
CA VAL A 85 1.40 -6.53 3.09
C VAL A 85 2.68 -7.31 2.78
N LYS A 86 3.25 -7.12 1.58
CA LYS A 86 4.53 -7.75 1.21
C LYS A 86 5.65 -7.36 2.16
N GLN A 87 5.77 -6.07 2.50
CA GLN A 87 6.78 -5.60 3.44
C GLN A 87 6.65 -6.27 4.81
N GLU A 88 5.42 -6.43 5.30
CA GLU A 88 5.17 -7.08 6.59
C GLU A 88 5.47 -8.59 6.54
N LEU A 89 5.10 -9.28 5.46
CA LEU A 89 5.52 -10.67 5.21
C LEU A 89 7.05 -10.80 5.19
N TYR A 90 7.74 -9.92 4.46
CA TYR A 90 9.20 -9.89 4.42
C TYR A 90 9.84 -9.56 5.76
N ARG A 91 9.17 -8.86 6.69
CA ARG A 91 9.69 -8.65 8.06
C ARG A 91 9.59 -9.92 8.91
N ARG A 92 8.57 -10.75 8.67
CA ARG A 92 8.25 -11.92 9.49
C ARG A 92 8.96 -13.20 9.03
N LEU A 93 9.15 -13.36 7.72
CA LEU A 93 9.86 -14.50 7.13
C LEU A 93 11.34 -14.64 7.59
N PRO A 94 12.13 -13.57 7.79
CA PRO A 94 13.48 -13.68 8.33
C PRO A 94 13.52 -14.03 9.82
N LEU A 95 12.48 -13.66 10.58
CA LEU A 95 12.39 -13.96 12.00
C LEU A 95 12.19 -15.46 12.22
N THR A 96 11.36 -16.11 11.41
CA THR A 96 11.16 -17.57 11.49
C THR A 96 12.43 -18.34 11.10
N ALA A 97 13.17 -17.91 10.08
CA ALA A 97 14.45 -18.54 9.69
C ALA A 97 15.54 -18.43 10.78
N LYS A 98 15.60 -17.32 11.52
CA LYS A 98 16.56 -17.13 12.63
C LYS A 98 16.20 -17.97 13.86
N VAL A 99 14.90 -18.10 14.18
CA VAL A 99 14.43 -18.93 15.30
C VAL A 99 14.76 -20.41 15.05
N VAL A 100 14.55 -20.92 13.84
CA VAL A 100 14.89 -22.32 13.50
C VAL A 100 16.37 -22.62 13.66
N LYS A 101 17.27 -21.71 13.25
CA LYS A 101 18.73 -21.88 13.46
C LYS A 101 19.10 -21.88 14.94
N LYS A 102 18.46 -21.05 15.76
CA LYS A 102 18.75 -20.97 17.19
C LYS A 102 18.30 -22.23 17.92
N VAL A 103 17.12 -22.78 17.60
CA VAL A 103 16.61 -24.02 18.21
C VAL A 103 17.51 -25.21 17.87
N LYS A 104 18.01 -25.33 16.64
CA LYS A 104 18.95 -26.41 16.28
C LYS A 104 20.28 -26.35 17.03
N SER A 105 20.70 -25.18 17.52
CA SER A 105 21.94 -25.02 18.29
C SER A 105 21.81 -25.42 19.76
N PHE A 106 20.59 -25.60 20.28
CA PHE A 106 20.38 -26.01 21.68
C PHE A 106 20.26 -27.54 21.85
N TYR A 107 20.19 -28.29 20.75
CA TYR A 107 20.06 -29.76 20.74
C TYR A 107 21.31 -30.47 20.17
N LEU A 108 22.45 -29.77 20.10
CA LEU A 108 23.78 -30.31 19.80
C LEU A 108 24.71 -29.99 20.96
#